data_AF-A0A1Q6LH37-F1
#
_entry.id   AF-A0A1Q6LH37-F1
#
_cell.length_a   1.000
_cell.length_b   1.000
_cell.length_c   1.000
_cell.angle_alpha   90.00
_cell.angle_beta   90.00
_cell.angle_gamma   90.00
#
_symmetry.space_group_name_H-M   'P 1'
#
loop_
_entity.id
_entity.type
_entity.pdbx_description
1 polymer ?
#
loop_
_entity_poly.entity_id
_entity_poly.type
_entity_poly.pdbx_seq_one_letter_code
_entity_poly.pdbx_strand_id
1 'polypeptide(L)'
;MQDGVLYYYNTNSWAAQYYCEGYTATRWNVAEYCTGINCEESLKNNAHIHQLRLNSYVSCPPGYKLPESLQAIYVAEDNKQYFSKDGVLYYGPNTNNPNRLFCYPADKPAVTYTIPENAVFDMGSVKNKHLKTLVIPKSATVYDSTLKYICRGTVFPNLETIKVQKGSPHVDYIRTTFTGKVIVY
;
A
#
# COMPACT_ATOMS: atom_id res chain seq x y z
N MET A 1 14.88 5.85 -23.01
CA MET A 1 13.76 5.16 -22.34
C MET A 1 14.15 3.70 -22.15
N GLN A 2 13.82 3.12 -21.01
CA GLN A 2 14.04 1.71 -20.68
C GLN A 2 12.72 1.17 -20.12
N ASP A 3 12.23 0.03 -20.65
CA ASP A 3 11.01 -0.63 -20.17
C ASP A 3 9.80 0.30 -20.05
N GLY A 4 9.60 1.16 -21.06
CA GLY A 4 8.53 2.15 -21.08
C GLY A 4 8.76 3.38 -20.18
N VAL A 5 9.92 3.50 -19.54
CA VAL A 5 10.22 4.57 -18.57
C VAL A 5 11.28 5.52 -19.09
N LEU A 6 11.03 6.81 -18.93
CA LEU A 6 12.05 7.86 -19.06
C LEU A 6 12.73 8.06 -17.70
N TYR A 7 13.96 7.57 -17.60
CA TYR A 7 14.86 7.92 -16.51
C TYR A 7 15.64 9.18 -16.87
N TYR A 8 15.76 10.08 -15.91
CA TYR A 8 16.52 11.32 -16.05
C TYR A 8 17.44 11.48 -14.84
N TYR A 9 18.67 11.91 -15.10
CA TYR A 9 19.61 12.29 -14.06
C TYR A 9 19.31 13.72 -13.64
N ASN A 10 18.78 13.90 -12.43
CA ASN A 10 18.51 15.20 -11.84
C ASN A 10 19.79 15.79 -11.21
N THR A 11 19.65 16.75 -10.28
CA THR A 11 20.77 17.46 -9.66
C THR A 11 21.86 16.55 -9.09
N ASN A 12 21.55 15.33 -8.62
CA ASN A 12 22.55 14.38 -8.10
C ASN A 12 22.20 12.89 -8.24
N SER A 13 21.08 12.53 -8.88
CA SER A 13 20.59 11.15 -8.87
C SER A 13 19.69 10.81 -10.05
N TRP A 14 19.58 9.53 -10.37
CA TRP A 14 18.62 9.06 -11.37
C TRP A 14 17.23 8.93 -10.76
N ALA A 15 16.24 9.47 -11.48
CA ALA A 15 14.83 9.30 -11.12
C ALA A 15 13.99 8.97 -12.35
N ALA A 16 12.94 8.17 -12.15
CA ALA A 16 11.93 7.92 -13.17
C ALA A 16 11.05 9.18 -13.29
N GLN A 17 11.09 9.85 -14.45
CA GLN A 17 10.33 11.10 -14.67
C GLN A 17 9.03 10.87 -15.40
N TYR A 18 8.96 9.81 -16.21
CA TYR A 18 7.76 9.50 -16.98
C TYR A 18 7.65 7.99 -17.16
N TYR A 19 6.46 7.46 -16.92
CA TYR A 19 6.09 6.08 -17.26
C TYR A 19 5.13 6.14 -18.45
N CYS A 20 5.45 5.48 -19.55
CA CYS A 20 4.64 5.52 -20.76
C CYS A 20 3.25 4.94 -20.49
N GLU A 21 2.23 5.78 -20.62
CA GLU A 21 0.84 5.45 -20.30
C GLU A 21 0.31 4.29 -21.14
N GLY A 22 0.76 4.18 -22.40
CA GLY A 22 0.42 3.08 -23.32
C GLY A 22 1.32 1.85 -23.22
N TYR A 23 2.31 1.82 -22.31
CA TYR A 23 3.15 0.64 -22.15
C TYR A 23 2.38 -0.47 -21.44
N THR A 24 2.36 -1.66 -22.05
CA THR A 24 1.44 -2.73 -21.67
C THR A 24 2.03 -3.75 -20.68
N ALA A 25 3.24 -3.51 -20.20
CA ALA A 25 3.85 -4.38 -19.20
C ALA A 25 3.03 -4.36 -17.90
N THR A 26 2.72 -5.54 -17.39
CA THR A 26 1.99 -5.68 -16.13
C THR A 26 2.88 -5.57 -14.90
N ARG A 27 4.20 -5.53 -15.10
CA ARG A 27 5.21 -5.39 -14.06
C ARG A 27 6.24 -4.35 -14.46
N TRP A 28 6.58 -3.50 -13.51
CA TRP A 28 7.75 -2.62 -13.59
C TRP A 28 8.74 -2.95 -12.48
N ASN A 29 9.96 -3.29 -12.88
CA ASN A 29 11.12 -3.33 -12.00
C ASN A 29 11.80 -1.96 -12.09
N VAL A 30 11.80 -1.19 -11.00
CA VAL A 30 12.49 0.10 -10.98
C VAL A 30 13.99 -0.16 -11.16
N ALA A 31 14.60 0.46 -12.17
CA ALA A 31 16.02 0.29 -12.47
C ALA A 31 16.92 0.50 -11.24
N GLU A 32 17.89 -0.39 -11.01
CA GLU A 32 18.71 -0.45 -9.78
C GLU A 32 19.43 0.85 -9.40
N TYR A 33 19.80 1.67 -10.39
CA TYR A 33 20.48 2.95 -10.17
C TYR A 33 19.53 4.09 -9.76
N CYS A 34 18.22 3.88 -9.83
CA CYS A 34 17.20 4.90 -9.64
C CYS A 34 16.91 5.11 -8.15
N THR A 35 16.93 6.36 -7.68
CA THR A 35 16.68 6.72 -6.27
C THR A 35 15.33 7.40 -6.06
N GLY A 36 14.64 7.81 -7.13
CA GLY A 36 13.35 8.49 -7.04
C GLY A 36 12.34 8.06 -8.10
N ILE A 37 11.06 8.03 -7.73
CA ILE A 37 9.93 7.88 -8.67
C ILE A 37 9.17 9.21 -8.71
N ASN A 38 9.34 9.96 -9.79
CA ASN A 38 8.75 11.29 -9.99
C ASN A 38 7.68 11.30 -11.10
N CYS A 39 7.23 10.13 -11.54
CA CYS A 39 6.34 9.99 -12.67
C CYS A 39 4.86 9.80 -12.28
N GLU A 40 4.40 10.41 -11.17
CA GLU A 40 3.10 10.13 -10.53
C GLU A 40 1.94 10.19 -11.53
N GLU A 41 1.83 11.31 -12.23
CA GLU A 41 0.73 11.58 -13.16
C GLU A 41 0.70 10.53 -14.28
N SER A 42 1.84 10.32 -14.94
CA SER A 42 1.94 9.36 -16.04
C SER A 42 1.77 7.90 -15.59
N LEU A 43 2.28 7.55 -14.41
CA LEU A 43 2.15 6.21 -13.86
C LEU A 43 0.69 5.92 -13.53
N LYS A 44 0.02 6.84 -12.83
CA LYS A 44 -1.40 6.74 -12.46
C LYS A 44 -2.31 6.51 -13.68
N ASN A 45 -1.98 7.08 -14.83
CA ASN A 45 -2.74 6.92 -16.07
C ASN A 45 -2.48 5.58 -16.79
N ASN A 46 -1.44 4.82 -16.40
CA ASN A 46 -1.19 3.51 -16.98
C ASN A 46 -2.19 2.47 -16.43
N ALA A 47 -3.02 1.92 -17.32
CA ALA A 47 -4.04 0.93 -16.95
C ALA A 47 -3.52 -0.51 -16.87
N HIS A 48 -2.26 -0.78 -17.25
CA HIS A 48 -1.74 -2.13 -17.44
C HIS A 48 -0.90 -2.63 -16.27
N ILE A 49 -0.27 -1.71 -15.54
CA ILE A 49 0.66 -2.08 -14.49
C ILE A 49 -0.07 -2.61 -13.25
N HIS A 50 0.23 -3.86 -12.91
CA HIS A 50 -0.33 -4.54 -11.74
C HIS A 50 0.71 -4.71 -10.63
N GLN A 51 2.00 -4.70 -10.97
CA GLN A 51 3.09 -4.94 -10.03
C GLN A 51 4.20 -3.90 -10.16
N LEU A 52 4.54 -3.27 -9.04
CA LEU A 52 5.72 -2.41 -8.91
C LEU A 52 6.77 -3.11 -8.06
N ARG A 53 8.03 -3.11 -8.49
CA ARG A 53 9.16 -3.62 -7.70
C ARG A 53 10.17 -2.50 -7.46
N LEU A 54 10.28 -2.10 -6.20
CA LEU A 54 11.21 -1.07 -5.74
C LEU A 54 12.58 -1.70 -5.47
N ASN A 55 13.64 -1.07 -5.98
CA ASN A 55 15.03 -1.44 -5.72
C ASN A 55 15.46 -1.01 -4.30
N SER A 56 16.75 -1.16 -3.99
CA SER A 56 17.36 -0.86 -2.68
C SER A 56 17.42 0.63 -2.29
N TYR A 57 17.35 1.54 -3.26
CA TYR A 57 17.62 2.96 -3.04
C TYR A 57 16.42 3.87 -3.29
N VAL A 58 15.43 3.37 -4.02
CA VAL A 58 14.33 4.19 -4.50
C VAL A 58 13.40 4.59 -3.37
N SER A 59 12.97 5.85 -3.44
CA SER A 59 11.88 6.37 -2.64
C SER A 59 10.81 7.07 -3.45
N CYS A 60 9.59 7.07 -2.90
CA CYS A 60 8.47 7.82 -3.43
C CYS A 60 8.29 9.10 -2.61
N PRO A 61 7.97 10.25 -3.24
CA PRO A 61 7.59 11.45 -2.52
C PRO A 61 6.41 11.23 -1.55
N PRO A 62 6.29 12.02 -0.46
CA PRO A 62 5.10 12.01 0.37
C PRO A 62 3.84 12.34 -0.44
N GLY A 63 2.74 11.60 -0.22
CA GLY A 63 1.46 11.84 -0.89
C GLY A 63 1.35 11.24 -2.30
N TYR A 64 2.37 10.53 -2.76
CA TYR A 64 2.42 9.91 -4.09
C TYR A 64 1.27 8.95 -4.34
N LYS A 65 0.47 9.21 -5.38
CA LYS A 65 -0.65 8.36 -5.78
C LYS A 65 -0.21 7.30 -6.78
N LEU A 66 -0.61 6.07 -6.52
CA LEU A 66 -0.34 4.92 -7.36
C LEU A 66 -1.56 4.56 -8.24
N PRO A 67 -1.36 3.81 -9.33
CA PRO A 67 -2.43 3.46 -10.26
C PRO A 67 -3.52 2.62 -9.59
N GLU A 68 -4.77 2.78 -10.03
CA GLU A 68 -5.91 2.01 -9.52
C GLU A 68 -5.83 0.53 -9.91
N SER A 69 -5.13 0.20 -11.00
CA SER A 69 -4.87 -1.17 -11.47
C SER A 69 -3.82 -1.92 -10.63
N LEU A 70 -3.17 -1.25 -9.68
CA LEU A 70 -2.06 -1.85 -8.94
C LEU A 70 -2.56 -2.92 -7.96
N GLN A 71 -1.95 -4.11 -8.05
CA GLN A 71 -2.30 -5.30 -7.26
C GLN A 71 -1.27 -5.62 -6.18
N ALA A 72 0.01 -5.28 -6.42
CA ALA A 72 1.10 -5.52 -5.47
C ALA A 72 2.28 -4.57 -5.65
N ILE A 73 2.95 -4.26 -4.55
CA ILE A 73 4.24 -3.58 -4.51
C ILE A 73 5.23 -4.47 -3.76
N TYR A 74 6.36 -4.75 -4.37
CA TYR A 74 7.48 -5.47 -3.74
C TYR A 74 8.66 -4.52 -3.57
N VAL A 75 9.49 -4.78 -2.56
CA VAL A 75 10.64 -3.94 -2.22
C VAL A 75 11.85 -4.84 -2.01
N ALA A 76 13.01 -4.44 -2.50
CA ALA A 76 14.29 -5.09 -2.18
C ALA A 76 14.53 -5.09 -0.66
N GLU A 77 15.08 -6.18 -0.14
CA GLU A 77 15.21 -6.42 1.32
C GLU A 77 16.07 -5.37 2.04
N ASP A 78 17.04 -4.79 1.34
CA ASP A 78 17.97 -3.80 1.89
C ASP A 78 17.51 -2.35 1.72
N ASN A 79 16.33 -2.12 1.13
CA ASN A 79 15.74 -0.78 1.04
C ASN A 79 15.51 -0.21 2.45
N LYS A 80 16.06 0.98 2.70
CA LYS A 80 16.01 1.62 4.02
C LYS A 80 14.73 2.42 4.28
N GLN A 81 13.99 2.73 3.23
CA GLN A 81 12.82 3.61 3.29
C GLN A 81 11.52 2.83 3.37
N TYR A 82 11.46 1.62 2.83
CA TYR A 82 10.24 0.82 2.76
C TYR A 82 10.48 -0.66 2.97
N PHE A 83 9.41 -1.38 3.28
CA PHE A 83 9.33 -2.81 3.12
C PHE A 83 7.97 -3.21 2.53
N SER A 84 7.91 -4.39 1.92
CA SER A 84 6.64 -4.98 1.48
C SER A 84 6.26 -6.13 2.40
N LYS A 85 4.98 -6.17 2.81
CA LYS A 85 4.39 -7.35 3.41
C LYS A 85 3.23 -7.80 2.54
N ASP A 86 3.36 -8.99 1.95
CA ASP A 86 2.34 -9.60 1.09
C ASP A 86 1.87 -8.67 -0.06
N GLY A 87 2.78 -7.87 -0.61
CA GLY A 87 2.49 -6.92 -1.69
C GLY A 87 1.91 -5.58 -1.24
N VAL A 88 1.82 -5.31 0.07
CA VAL A 88 1.40 -4.03 0.66
C VAL A 88 2.63 -3.26 1.11
N LEU A 89 2.71 -1.98 0.76
CA LEU A 89 3.88 -1.14 1.01
C LEU A 89 3.78 -0.42 2.35
N TYR A 90 4.84 -0.54 3.15
CA TYR A 90 5.01 0.12 4.43
C TYR A 90 6.29 0.94 4.44
N TYR A 91 6.30 2.02 5.22
CA TYR A 91 7.54 2.70 5.57
C TYR A 91 8.43 1.80 6.44
N GLY A 92 9.74 1.88 6.20
CA GLY A 92 10.76 1.17 6.95
C GLY A 92 10.76 1.54 8.44
N PRO A 93 11.28 0.65 9.31
CA PRO A 93 11.28 0.85 10.76
C PRO A 93 12.16 2.02 11.23
N ASN A 94 13.11 2.46 10.40
CA ASN A 94 14.06 3.53 10.73
C ASN A 94 13.73 4.85 10.01
N THR A 95 12.45 5.09 9.71
CA THR A 95 11.97 6.31 9.05
C THR A 95 11.22 7.21 10.04
N ASN A 96 10.84 8.41 9.61
CA ASN A 96 9.99 9.31 10.40
C ASN A 96 8.53 8.82 10.54
N ASN A 97 8.16 7.72 9.86
CA ASN A 97 6.83 7.11 9.92
C ASN A 97 6.97 5.58 10.09
N PRO A 98 7.65 5.10 11.15
CA PRO A 98 8.09 3.72 11.24
C PRO A 98 6.92 2.74 11.15
N ASN A 99 7.03 1.75 10.27
CA ASN A 99 6.02 0.70 10.03
C ASN A 99 4.62 1.22 9.67
N ARG A 100 4.48 2.48 9.25
CA ARG A 100 3.22 3.04 8.80
C ARG A 100 2.90 2.58 7.38
N LEU A 101 1.63 2.28 7.14
CA LEU A 101 1.12 1.97 5.81
C LEU A 101 1.45 3.13 4.87
N PHE A 102 2.15 2.83 3.76
CA PHE A 102 2.33 3.77 2.67
C PHE A 102 1.23 3.58 1.63
N CYS A 103 1.02 2.33 1.19
CA CYS A 103 0.01 2.02 0.20
C CYS A 103 -0.52 0.60 0.37
N TYR A 104 -1.85 0.50 0.45
CA TYR A 104 -2.58 -0.72 0.15
C TYR A 104 -3.00 -0.67 -1.34
N PRO A 105 -2.54 -1.59 -2.21
CA PRO A 105 -2.87 -1.53 -3.63
C PRO A 105 -4.37 -1.65 -3.89
N ALA A 106 -4.91 -0.74 -4.71
CA ALA A 106 -6.35 -0.61 -4.94
C ALA A 106 -6.98 -1.87 -5.55
N ASP A 107 -6.28 -2.55 -6.45
CA ASP A 107 -6.75 -3.79 -7.09
C ASP A 107 -6.13 -5.06 -6.50
N LYS A 108 -5.53 -4.99 -5.30
CA LYS A 108 -5.02 -6.19 -4.61
C LYS A 108 -6.13 -7.26 -4.54
N PRO A 109 -5.96 -8.46 -5.15
CA PRO A 109 -7.05 -9.43 -5.30
C PRO A 109 -7.28 -10.30 -4.06
N ALA A 110 -6.46 -10.12 -3.02
CA ALA A 110 -6.53 -10.94 -1.81
C ALA A 110 -7.84 -10.67 -1.05
N VAL A 111 -8.64 -11.72 -0.85
CA VAL A 111 -9.90 -11.64 -0.11
C VAL A 111 -9.71 -11.61 1.41
N THR A 112 -8.51 -11.91 1.90
CA THR A 112 -8.13 -11.82 3.31
C THR A 112 -6.81 -11.06 3.44
N TYR A 113 -6.72 -10.22 4.47
CA TYR A 113 -5.50 -9.50 4.81
C TYR A 113 -5.31 -9.44 6.32
N THR A 114 -4.08 -9.71 6.76
CA THR A 114 -3.67 -9.55 8.16
C THR A 114 -2.74 -8.36 8.25
N ILE A 115 -3.13 -7.36 9.04
CA ILE A 115 -2.25 -6.23 9.34
C ILE A 115 -0.99 -6.79 10.06
N PRO A 116 0.23 -6.39 9.67
CA PRO A 116 1.43 -6.85 10.36
C PRO A 116 1.44 -6.44 11.83
N GLU A 117 2.02 -7.27 12.70
CA GLU A 117 2.24 -6.90 14.11
C GLU A 117 3.06 -5.59 14.20
N ASN A 118 2.69 -4.71 15.13
CA ASN A 118 3.30 -3.41 15.38
C ASN A 118 3.26 -2.42 14.18
N ALA A 119 2.46 -2.69 13.15
CA ALA A 119 2.28 -1.74 12.04
C ALA A 119 1.25 -0.66 12.38
N VAL A 120 1.44 0.53 11.81
CA VAL A 120 0.43 1.60 11.83
C VAL A 120 -0.37 1.51 10.54
N PHE A 121 -1.58 0.99 10.62
CA PHE A 121 -2.49 0.86 9.49
C PHE A 121 -3.32 2.13 9.36
N ASP A 122 -2.77 3.07 8.59
CA ASP A 122 -3.40 4.36 8.29
C ASP A 122 -3.74 4.43 6.82
N MET A 123 -5.01 4.16 6.51
CA MET A 123 -5.48 4.04 5.14
C MET A 123 -6.18 5.33 4.73
N GLY A 124 -5.66 5.97 3.67
CA GLY A 124 -6.31 7.09 3.02
C GLY A 124 -7.58 6.67 2.25
N SER A 125 -8.07 7.52 1.35
CA SER A 125 -9.31 7.30 0.60
C SER A 125 -9.22 6.27 -0.54
N VAL A 126 -8.18 5.45 -0.58
CA VAL A 126 -8.03 4.39 -1.60
C VAL A 126 -9.09 3.31 -1.34
N LYS A 127 -9.75 2.84 -2.40
CA LYS A 127 -10.76 1.79 -2.32
C LYS A 127 -10.21 0.48 -2.84
N ASN A 128 -10.41 -0.61 -2.09
CA ASN A 128 -10.18 -1.97 -2.57
C ASN A 128 -11.47 -2.78 -2.47
N LYS A 129 -11.95 -3.25 -3.63
CA LYS A 129 -13.22 -3.96 -3.76
C LYS A 129 -13.13 -5.48 -3.50
N HIS A 130 -11.93 -6.00 -3.23
CA HIS A 130 -11.70 -7.45 -3.15
C HIS A 130 -11.66 -7.97 -1.72
N LEU A 131 -11.19 -7.16 -0.77
CA LEU A 131 -11.00 -7.58 0.60
C LEU A 131 -12.34 -7.89 1.27
N LYS A 132 -12.50 -9.12 1.73
CA LYS A 132 -13.67 -9.63 2.46
C LYS A 132 -13.41 -9.86 3.94
N THR A 133 -12.16 -10.18 4.31
CA THR A 133 -11.76 -10.41 5.70
C THR A 133 -10.54 -9.59 6.08
N LEU A 134 -10.66 -8.74 7.09
CA LEU A 134 -9.55 -8.03 7.69
C LEU A 134 -9.21 -8.64 9.04
N VAL A 135 -7.93 -8.95 9.28
CA VAL A 135 -7.41 -9.44 10.55
C VAL A 135 -6.55 -8.36 11.20
N ILE A 136 -6.90 -7.99 12.43
CA ILE A 136 -6.28 -6.92 13.21
C ILE A 136 -5.64 -7.53 14.47
N PRO A 137 -4.30 -7.67 14.51
CA PRO A 137 -3.60 -8.04 15.73
C PRO A 137 -3.72 -6.98 16.82
N LYS A 138 -3.50 -7.37 18.08
CA LYS A 138 -3.60 -6.47 19.24
C LYS A 138 -2.54 -5.35 19.21
N SER A 139 -1.39 -5.63 18.59
CA SER A 139 -0.26 -4.71 18.52
C SER A 139 -0.35 -3.72 17.35
N ALA A 140 -1.22 -3.99 16.38
CA ALA A 140 -1.43 -3.09 15.26
C ALA A 140 -2.16 -1.83 15.73
N THR A 141 -1.72 -0.68 15.24
CA THR A 141 -2.39 0.60 15.48
C THR A 141 -3.24 0.94 14.27
N VAL A 142 -4.55 1.13 14.48
CA VAL A 142 -5.48 1.62 13.45
C VAL A 142 -6.04 2.95 13.93
N TYR A 143 -5.80 4.04 13.19
CA TYR A 143 -6.32 5.35 13.58
C TYR A 143 -7.85 5.39 13.48
N ASP A 144 -8.50 6.16 14.36
CA ASP A 144 -9.96 6.27 14.43
C ASP A 144 -10.62 6.64 13.10
N SER A 145 -9.97 7.53 12.31
CA SER A 145 -10.42 7.89 10.97
C SER A 145 -10.44 6.69 10.02
N THR A 146 -9.34 5.93 10.00
CA THR A 146 -9.22 4.70 9.22
C THR A 146 -10.24 3.66 9.68
N LEU A 147 -10.40 3.46 11.00
CA LEU A 147 -11.35 2.50 11.54
C LEU A 147 -12.80 2.87 11.19
N LYS A 148 -13.15 4.15 11.21
CA LYS A 148 -14.44 4.68 10.70
C LYS A 148 -14.64 4.34 9.23
N TYR A 149 -13.63 4.54 8.38
CA TYR A 149 -13.72 4.23 6.95
C TYR A 149 -13.87 2.73 6.68
N ILE A 150 -13.16 1.89 7.44
CA ILE A 150 -13.27 0.44 7.36
C ILE A 150 -14.68 0.00 7.76
N CYS A 151 -15.17 0.42 8.92
CA CYS A 151 -16.47 -0.03 9.44
C CYS A 151 -17.66 0.45 8.59
N ARG A 152 -17.51 1.58 7.88
CA ARG A 152 -18.51 2.12 6.94
C ARG A 152 -18.39 1.57 5.51
N GLY A 153 -17.43 0.68 5.23
CA GLY A 153 -17.18 0.17 3.88
C GLY A 153 -16.66 1.24 2.90
N THR A 154 -16.11 2.35 3.39
CA THR A 154 -15.60 3.45 2.54
C THR A 154 -14.36 3.02 1.77
N VAL A 155 -13.43 2.32 2.42
CA VAL A 155 -12.17 1.83 1.84
C VAL A 155 -12.23 0.36 1.42
N PHE A 156 -13.07 -0.44 2.08
CA PHE A 156 -13.34 -1.84 1.75
C PHE A 156 -14.84 -2.09 1.61
N PRO A 157 -15.45 -1.74 0.46
CA PRO A 157 -16.91 -1.81 0.27
C PRO A 157 -17.49 -3.23 0.37
N ASN A 158 -16.69 -4.26 0.14
CA ASN A 158 -17.10 -5.66 0.19
C ASN A 158 -16.58 -6.40 1.44
N LEU A 159 -16.20 -5.66 2.50
CA LEU A 159 -15.71 -6.26 3.73
C LEU A 159 -16.85 -6.96 4.47
N GLU A 160 -16.72 -8.26 4.67
CA GLU A 160 -17.73 -9.11 5.30
C GLU A 160 -17.38 -9.43 6.75
N THR A 161 -16.09 -9.59 7.05
CA THR A 161 -15.61 -10.04 8.36
C THR A 161 -14.44 -9.20 8.86
N ILE A 162 -14.49 -8.81 10.14
CA ILE A 162 -13.32 -8.32 10.87
C ILE A 162 -12.98 -9.32 11.97
N LYS A 163 -11.75 -9.85 11.92
CA LYS A 163 -11.16 -10.64 13.00
C LYS A 163 -10.25 -9.73 13.81
N VAL A 164 -10.56 -9.49 15.07
CA VAL A 164 -9.78 -8.60 15.94
C VAL A 164 -9.26 -9.39 17.13
N GLN A 165 -7.97 -9.30 17.41
CA GLN A 165 -7.35 -10.05 18.50
C GLN A 165 -7.87 -9.54 19.85
N LYS A 166 -8.13 -10.47 20.77
CA LYS A 166 -8.55 -10.18 22.15
C LYS A 166 -7.54 -9.24 22.82
N GLY A 167 -8.06 -8.18 23.42
CA GLY A 167 -7.27 -7.14 24.08
C GLY A 167 -6.82 -6.00 23.16
N SER A 168 -7.16 -6.03 21.87
CA SER A 168 -7.01 -4.85 21.01
C SER A 168 -7.88 -3.69 21.50
N PRO A 169 -7.41 -2.43 21.48
CA PRO A 169 -8.23 -1.27 21.83
C PRO A 169 -9.40 -1.03 20.85
N HIS A 170 -9.40 -1.72 19.69
CA HIS A 170 -10.39 -1.52 18.65
C HIS A 170 -11.63 -2.42 18.79
N VAL A 171 -11.64 -3.39 19.72
CA VAL A 171 -12.70 -4.42 19.83
C VAL A 171 -14.09 -3.80 20.01
N ASP A 172 -14.26 -2.89 20.97
CA ASP A 172 -15.58 -2.35 21.31
C ASP A 172 -16.12 -1.45 20.19
N TYR A 173 -15.26 -0.64 19.60
CA TYR A 173 -15.64 0.20 18.45
C TYR A 173 -16.07 -0.65 17.25
N ILE A 174 -15.30 -1.69 16.90
CA ILE A 174 -15.64 -2.58 15.78
C ILE A 174 -16.97 -3.29 16.04
N ARG A 175 -17.20 -3.81 17.26
CA ARG A 175 -18.46 -4.48 17.63
C ARG A 175 -19.69 -3.60 17.52
N THR A 176 -19.55 -2.31 17.79
CA THR A 176 -20.68 -1.36 17.83
C THR A 176 -20.93 -0.68 16.48
N THR A 177 -19.95 -0.67 15.58
CA THR A 177 -20.03 0.13 14.34
C THR A 177 -19.91 -0.67 13.05
N PHE A 178 -19.25 -1.83 13.06
CA PHE A 178 -19.18 -2.69 11.88
C PHE A 178 -20.45 -3.53 11.78
N THR A 179 -21.10 -3.47 10.61
CA THR A 179 -22.35 -4.21 10.36
C THR A 179 -22.13 -5.65 9.91
N GLY A 180 -20.90 -6.02 9.52
CA GLY A 180 -20.54 -7.38 9.16
C GLY A 180 -20.20 -8.26 10.36
N LYS A 181 -19.62 -9.44 10.07
CA LYS A 181 -19.26 -10.41 11.11
C LYS A 181 -18.02 -9.95 11.89
N VAL A 182 -18.13 -9.88 13.21
CA VAL A 182 -16.98 -9.62 14.09
C VAL A 182 -16.58 -10.90 14.81
N ILE A 183 -15.30 -11.28 14.70
CA ILE A 183 -14.72 -12.42 15.42
C ILE A 183 -13.61 -11.90 16.33
N VAL A 184 -13.74 -12.14 17.63
CA VAL A 184 -12.66 -11.88 18.58
C VAL A 184 -11.88 -13.18 18.79
N TYR A 185 -10.58 -13.17 18.53
CA TYR A 185 -9.70 -14.35 18.59
C TYR A 185 -8.55 -14.20 19.58
#